data_AF-A0A2K6L1F6-F1
#
_entry.id   AF-A0A2K6L1F6-F1
#
_cell.length_a   1.000
_cell.length_b   1.000
_cell.length_c   1.000
_cell.angle_alpha   90.00
_cell.angle_beta   90.00
_cell.angle_gamma   90.00
#
_symmetry.space_group_name_H-M   'P 1'
#
loop_
_entity.id
_entity.type
_entity.pdbx_description
1 polymer ?
#
loop_
_entity_poly.entity_id
_entity_poly.type
_entity_poly.pdbx_seq_one_letter_code
_entity_poly.pdbx_strand_id
1 'polypeptide(L)'
;DCDAPLASALPRPSFSSSSELSSSHGPGFSRLNRRDGAGGWTPLVSNKYQWLQIDLGERMEVTAVATQGGYGSSDWVTSYLLMFSDGGRNWKQYRREESIWGFPGNTNADSVVHYRLQPPFEARFLRFLPLAWNPRGRIGMRIEVYGCAYKSEVVYFNGQSALLYKLDKKPLKPVRDVISLKFKAIQSNGILLHREGQHGNHITLELIKGKLVFFLNSGNAKLPTTVAPVTLTLGSLLDDQHWHSVLIELLDTQVNFTVDKHTHHFQAKGESSYLDLNFEISFGGIPTPGRARPFTRQSFHGCLENLYYNGVDVTELAKKHKPQILMMGNVSFSCPQPQTVPVTFLSSRSYLALPGSSGEDKVSVTFQFRTWNRAGHLLFGELQRGSGSFVLFLKDGKLKLSLFQPGQSPRNVTAGAGLNDGQWHSVSLSAKWSHVNVVVDDDTAVQPLVAVLIDSGDTYYFGALYEQSCEAHKHRGNPSGLYYIDADGSGPLGPFLVYCNMTDAAWTVVRHGGPDAVTVRGAPSGHPRSAVSFAYAAGAGQVRAVVSLAERCEQRLALRCGTARRPDSRDGTPLSWWVGRTNETHTYWGGSLPDAQKCTCGLEGNCIDSQYYCNCDAGRSEW
;
A
#
# COMPACT_ATOMS: atom_id res chain seq x y z
N ASP A 1 -14.05 -26.60 25.14
CA ASP A 1 -14.46 -25.82 23.96
C ASP A 1 -13.74 -24.49 23.99
N CYS A 2 -13.17 -24.04 22.87
CA CYS A 2 -12.36 -22.81 22.81
C CYS A 2 -13.25 -21.56 22.62
N ASP A 3 -14.32 -21.44 23.39
CA ASP A 3 -15.35 -20.39 23.22
C ASP A 3 -15.62 -19.65 24.55
N ALA A 4 -14.62 -19.59 25.45
CA ALA A 4 -14.75 -18.92 26.74
C ALA A 4 -14.59 -17.39 26.61
N PRO A 5 -15.32 -16.58 27.39
CA PRO A 5 -15.15 -15.13 27.38
C PRO A 5 -13.79 -14.74 27.97
N LEU A 6 -13.04 -13.91 27.26
CA LEU A 6 -11.68 -13.52 27.60
C LEU A 6 -11.63 -12.10 28.19
N ALA A 7 -12.35 -11.14 27.61
CA ALA A 7 -12.24 -9.73 27.98
C ALA A 7 -12.91 -9.42 29.32
N SER A 8 -14.00 -10.10 29.66
CA SER A 8 -14.71 -9.90 30.93
C SER A 8 -13.85 -10.14 32.18
N ALA A 9 -12.86 -11.04 32.10
CA ALA A 9 -11.96 -11.37 33.20
C ALA A 9 -10.73 -10.44 33.32
N LEU A 10 -10.46 -9.62 32.29
CA LEU A 10 -9.25 -8.80 32.24
C LEU A 10 -9.35 -7.57 33.17
N PRO A 11 -8.23 -7.13 33.76
CA PRO A 11 -8.19 -5.91 34.56
C PRO A 11 -8.35 -4.65 33.68
N ARG A 12 -8.70 -3.51 34.28
CA ARG A 12 -8.89 -2.23 33.53
C ARG A 12 -7.69 -1.80 32.67
N PRO A 13 -6.41 -1.95 33.09
CA PRO A 13 -5.26 -1.58 32.27
C PRO A 13 -5.09 -2.37 30.98
N SER A 14 -5.77 -3.52 30.84
CA SER A 14 -5.80 -4.29 29.59
C SER A 14 -6.58 -3.59 28.48
N PHE A 15 -7.35 -2.54 28.80
CA PHE A 15 -8.16 -1.80 27.84
C PHE A 15 -7.54 -0.44 27.57
N SER A 16 -7.37 -0.09 26.30
CA SER A 16 -6.88 1.22 25.86
C SER A 16 -7.66 1.72 24.66
N SER A 17 -7.62 3.02 24.40
CA SER A 17 -8.32 3.64 23.28
C SER A 17 -7.54 4.81 22.69
N SER A 18 -7.98 5.26 21.50
CA SER A 18 -7.48 6.48 20.86
C SER A 18 -7.71 7.74 21.69
N SER A 19 -8.87 7.83 22.32
CA SER A 19 -9.29 8.92 23.21
C SER A 19 -10.47 8.47 24.07
N GLU A 20 -10.87 9.30 25.03
CA GLU A 20 -12.06 9.14 25.84
C GLU A 20 -12.77 10.49 26.02
N LEU A 21 -14.11 10.49 25.99
CA LEU A 21 -14.92 11.70 26.13
C LEU A 21 -14.84 12.29 27.55
N SER A 22 -14.81 11.42 28.55
CA SER A 22 -14.57 11.75 29.94
C SER A 22 -14.06 10.51 30.67
N SER A 23 -13.64 10.67 31.92
CA SER A 23 -13.19 9.55 32.76
C SER A 23 -14.22 8.44 32.95
N SER A 24 -15.52 8.71 32.76
CA SER A 24 -16.60 7.72 32.81
C SER A 24 -16.87 7.00 31.48
N HIS A 25 -16.25 7.45 30.38
CA HIS A 25 -16.32 6.85 29.04
C HIS A 25 -15.02 6.16 28.63
N GLY A 26 -14.12 5.94 29.60
CA GLY A 26 -12.83 5.32 29.34
C GLY A 26 -12.96 3.88 28.81
N PRO A 27 -11.91 3.36 28.17
CA PRO A 27 -11.90 2.03 27.57
C PRO A 27 -12.16 0.91 28.58
N GLY A 28 -11.84 1.13 29.86
CA GLY A 28 -12.14 0.17 30.93
C GLY A 28 -13.64 -0.08 31.17
N PHE A 29 -14.56 0.72 30.62
CA PHE A 29 -16.01 0.52 30.70
C PHE A 29 -16.58 -0.22 29.48
N SER A 30 -15.74 -0.60 28.51
CA SER A 30 -16.18 -1.25 27.28
C SER A 30 -16.46 -2.74 27.42
N ARG A 31 -16.69 -3.28 28.63
CA ARG A 31 -16.99 -4.71 28.77
C ARG A 31 -18.44 -4.99 28.40
N LEU A 32 -18.66 -6.07 27.65
CA LEU A 32 -20.01 -6.50 27.25
C LEU A 32 -20.96 -6.62 28.45
N ASN A 33 -22.22 -6.24 28.26
CA ASN A 33 -23.30 -6.29 29.25
C ASN A 33 -23.09 -5.48 30.54
N ARG A 34 -21.95 -4.79 30.70
CA ARG A 34 -21.74 -3.89 31.83
C ARG A 34 -22.50 -2.58 31.61
N ARG A 35 -22.97 -2.01 32.72
CA ARG A 35 -23.68 -0.71 32.79
C ARG A 35 -22.89 0.31 33.62
N ASP A 36 -21.62 0.00 33.87
CA ASP A 36 -20.71 0.82 34.66
C ASP A 36 -20.31 2.10 33.90
N GLY A 37 -19.88 3.14 34.61
CA GLY A 37 -19.48 4.40 34.02
C GLY A 37 -20.65 5.10 33.31
N ALA A 38 -20.41 5.64 32.12
CA ALA A 38 -21.43 6.21 31.26
C ALA A 38 -21.99 5.20 30.24
N GLY A 39 -21.89 3.90 30.53
CA GLY A 39 -22.52 2.83 29.75
C GLY A 39 -21.65 2.18 28.67
N GLY A 40 -20.40 2.61 28.49
CA GLY A 40 -19.46 2.03 27.53
C GLY A 40 -18.27 2.94 27.25
N TRP A 41 -17.42 2.54 26.30
CA TRP A 41 -16.38 3.43 25.78
C TRP A 41 -16.94 4.37 24.71
N THR A 42 -16.60 5.65 24.83
CA THR A 42 -16.90 6.69 23.84
C THR A 42 -15.67 7.58 23.67
N PRO A 43 -15.15 7.77 22.44
CA PRO A 43 -14.02 8.64 22.19
C PRO A 43 -14.39 10.13 22.32
N LEU A 44 -13.38 10.97 22.51
CA LEU A 44 -13.56 12.44 22.58
C LEU A 44 -14.20 13.00 21.30
N VAL A 45 -13.73 12.50 20.15
CA VAL A 45 -14.23 12.88 18.81
C VAL A 45 -14.68 11.62 18.09
N SER A 46 -15.87 11.63 17.49
CA SER A 46 -16.35 10.54 16.65
C SER A 46 -15.89 10.71 15.20
N ASN A 47 -14.83 10.00 14.81
CA ASN A 47 -14.34 9.94 13.45
C ASN A 47 -13.75 8.55 13.13
N LYS A 48 -13.38 8.30 11.87
CA LYS A 48 -12.85 7.01 11.40
C LYS A 48 -11.45 6.64 11.91
N TYR A 49 -10.81 7.50 12.70
CA TYR A 49 -9.47 7.28 13.25
C TYR A 49 -9.50 6.77 14.70
N GLN A 50 -10.70 6.63 15.27
CA GLN A 50 -10.85 6.13 16.62
C GLN A 50 -10.62 4.63 16.69
N TRP A 51 -10.16 4.17 17.84
CA TRP A 51 -9.95 2.75 18.08
C TRP A 51 -10.12 2.41 19.55
N LEU A 52 -10.59 1.18 19.80
CA LEU A 52 -10.66 0.53 21.11
C LEU A 52 -9.82 -0.74 21.07
N GLN A 53 -8.98 -0.94 22.07
CA GLN A 53 -7.99 -2.00 22.09
C GLN A 53 -8.08 -2.82 23.38
N ILE A 54 -7.82 -4.11 23.25
CA ILE A 54 -7.66 -5.04 24.36
C ILE A 54 -6.28 -5.73 24.27
N ASP A 55 -5.58 -5.81 25.40
CA ASP A 55 -4.45 -6.72 25.66
C ASP A 55 -4.94 -7.93 26.46
N LEU A 56 -4.96 -9.10 25.83
CA LEU A 56 -5.35 -10.36 26.46
C LEU A 56 -4.31 -10.89 27.47
N GLY A 57 -3.15 -10.22 27.62
CA GLY A 57 -2.08 -10.56 28.55
C GLY A 57 -1.10 -11.57 27.96
N GLU A 58 -1.62 -12.66 27.40
CA GLU A 58 -0.85 -13.68 26.67
C GLU A 58 -1.45 -13.93 25.27
N ARG A 59 -0.80 -14.77 24.47
CA ARG A 59 -1.29 -15.11 23.12
C ARG A 59 -2.44 -16.11 23.28
N MET A 60 -3.60 -15.74 22.77
CA MET A 60 -4.82 -16.52 22.86
C MET A 60 -5.25 -16.95 21.45
N GLU A 61 -5.92 -18.09 21.36
CA GLU A 61 -6.68 -18.46 20.16
C GLU A 61 -8.03 -17.76 20.23
N VAL A 62 -8.32 -16.89 19.26
CA VAL A 62 -9.53 -16.08 19.21
C VAL A 62 -10.49 -16.71 18.20
N THR A 63 -11.67 -17.11 18.69
CA THR A 63 -12.69 -17.82 17.91
C THR A 63 -13.91 -16.97 17.61
N ALA A 64 -14.21 -15.95 18.43
CA ALA A 64 -15.31 -15.02 18.17
C ALA A 64 -15.09 -13.66 18.83
N VAL A 65 -15.83 -12.67 18.36
CA VAL A 65 -15.94 -11.34 18.98
C VAL A 65 -17.40 -10.96 19.11
N ALA A 66 -17.75 -10.16 20.10
CA ALA A 66 -19.07 -9.57 20.21
C ALA A 66 -18.99 -8.08 20.49
N THR A 67 -19.96 -7.32 19.96
CA THR A 67 -20.10 -5.88 20.17
C THR A 67 -21.49 -5.52 20.68
N GLN A 68 -21.59 -4.43 21.42
CA GLN A 68 -22.81 -3.85 21.98
C GLN A 68 -22.64 -2.32 22.04
N GLY A 69 -23.71 -1.54 21.88
CA GLY A 69 -23.63 -0.08 21.97
C GLY A 69 -23.46 0.43 23.41
N GLY A 70 -23.34 1.74 23.60
CA GLY A 70 -23.31 2.39 24.91
C GLY A 70 -24.68 2.29 25.60
N TYR A 71 -24.70 1.75 26.83
CA TYR A 71 -25.94 1.54 27.57
C TYR A 71 -26.68 2.86 27.85
N GLY A 72 -27.99 2.88 27.60
CA GLY A 72 -28.84 4.03 27.90
C GLY A 72 -28.59 5.26 27.01
N SER A 73 -27.86 5.11 25.90
CA SER A 73 -27.56 6.20 24.97
C SER A 73 -27.99 5.88 23.54
N SER A 74 -27.78 6.86 22.65
CA SER A 74 -27.91 6.66 21.20
C SER A 74 -26.57 6.31 20.54
N ASP A 75 -25.56 5.92 21.32
CA ASP A 75 -24.19 5.76 20.84
C ASP A 75 -23.89 4.29 20.55
N TRP A 76 -23.81 3.93 19.28
CA TRP A 76 -23.44 2.57 18.87
C TRP A 76 -22.78 2.57 17.49
N VAL A 77 -21.85 1.63 17.32
CA VAL A 77 -21.12 1.41 16.07
C VAL A 77 -21.89 0.42 15.20
N THR A 78 -22.15 0.79 13.94
CA THR A 78 -22.90 -0.02 12.97
C THR A 78 -21.99 -0.85 12.07
N SER A 79 -20.71 -0.49 11.95
CA SER A 79 -19.69 -1.32 11.31
C SER A 79 -18.28 -1.00 11.82
N TYR A 80 -17.38 -1.99 11.81
CA TYR A 80 -16.02 -1.84 12.32
C TYR A 80 -15.01 -2.73 11.59
N LEU A 81 -13.72 -2.39 11.68
CA LEU A 81 -12.62 -3.29 11.34
C LEU A 81 -12.08 -3.95 12.60
N LEU A 82 -11.65 -5.20 12.45
CA LEU A 82 -10.92 -5.94 13.48
C LEU A 82 -9.45 -6.05 13.06
N MET A 83 -8.57 -5.54 13.92
CA MET A 83 -7.12 -5.64 13.79
C MET A 83 -6.58 -6.50 14.93
N PHE A 84 -5.49 -7.23 14.69
CA PHE A 84 -4.83 -8.05 15.70
C PHE A 84 -3.30 -7.94 15.62
N SER A 85 -2.64 -8.21 16.74
CA SER A 85 -1.17 -8.17 16.85
C SER A 85 -0.67 -9.06 18.00
N ASP A 86 0.55 -9.58 17.88
CA ASP A 86 1.22 -10.25 19.00
C ASP A 86 2.00 -9.27 19.90
N GLY A 87 2.37 -8.10 19.38
CA GLY A 87 3.24 -7.14 20.09
C GLY A 87 2.65 -5.73 20.24
N GLY A 88 1.41 -5.50 19.81
CA GLY A 88 0.72 -4.21 19.92
C GLY A 88 1.24 -3.11 18.99
N ARG A 89 2.23 -3.42 18.14
CA ARG A 89 2.87 -2.48 17.18
C ARG A 89 2.62 -2.87 15.73
N ASN A 90 2.82 -4.15 15.38
CA ASN A 90 2.60 -4.66 14.03
C ASN A 90 1.19 -5.24 13.89
N TRP A 91 0.28 -4.44 13.36
CA TRP A 91 -1.14 -4.77 13.30
C TRP A 91 -1.51 -5.39 11.95
N LYS A 92 -2.15 -6.55 11.99
CA LYS A 92 -2.75 -7.20 10.82
C LYS A 92 -4.26 -7.03 10.86
N GLN A 93 -4.85 -6.71 9.73
CA GLN A 93 -6.30 -6.67 9.59
C GLN A 93 -6.82 -8.11 9.46
N TYR A 94 -7.83 -8.47 10.24
CA TYR A 94 -8.60 -9.67 9.97
C TYR A 94 -9.51 -9.41 8.75
N ARG A 95 -9.30 -10.15 7.66
CA ARG A 95 -10.05 -10.00 6.40
C ARG A 95 -10.96 -11.20 6.16
N ARG A 96 -12.19 -10.93 5.75
CA ARG A 96 -13.13 -11.92 5.22
C ARG A 96 -12.79 -12.17 3.76
N GLU A 97 -12.88 -13.42 3.29
CA GLU A 97 -12.69 -13.78 1.87
C GLU A 97 -13.71 -13.08 0.95
N GLU A 98 -14.79 -12.51 1.50
CA GLU A 98 -15.85 -11.81 0.76
C GLU A 98 -16.26 -10.43 1.35
N SER A 99 -15.53 -9.84 2.31
CA SER A 99 -15.78 -8.45 2.78
C SER A 99 -14.53 -7.61 2.68
N ILE A 100 -14.57 -6.62 1.81
CA ILE A 100 -13.62 -5.49 1.86
C ILE A 100 -14.09 -4.45 2.91
N TRP A 101 -15.37 -4.50 3.31
CA TRP A 101 -16.07 -3.40 4.00
C TRP A 101 -16.19 -3.54 5.54
N GLY A 102 -15.49 -4.50 6.16
CA GLY A 102 -15.49 -4.70 7.62
C GLY A 102 -16.58 -5.62 8.15
N PHE A 103 -16.74 -5.63 9.48
CA PHE A 103 -17.71 -6.41 10.24
C PHE A 103 -18.99 -5.61 10.51
N PRO A 104 -20.17 -6.24 10.43
CA PRO A 104 -21.40 -5.61 10.88
C PRO A 104 -21.37 -5.40 12.40
N GLY A 105 -21.75 -4.21 12.84
CA GLY A 105 -21.91 -3.84 14.24
C GLY A 105 -23.37 -3.86 14.66
N ASN A 106 -23.71 -2.97 15.59
CA ASN A 106 -24.99 -2.92 16.30
C ASN A 106 -26.03 -2.05 15.58
N THR A 107 -27.31 -2.33 15.83
CA THR A 107 -28.45 -1.51 15.38
C THR A 107 -29.07 -0.67 16.49
N ASN A 108 -28.66 -0.90 17.75
CA ASN A 108 -29.10 -0.18 18.94
C ASN A 108 -28.06 -0.32 20.07
N ALA A 109 -28.34 0.28 21.22
CA ALA A 109 -27.48 0.26 22.41
C ALA A 109 -27.40 -1.09 23.14
N ASP A 110 -28.44 -1.93 23.08
CA ASP A 110 -28.65 -3.03 24.02
C ASP A 110 -28.40 -4.43 23.42
N SER A 111 -28.67 -4.62 22.12
CA SER A 111 -28.49 -5.91 21.46
C SER A 111 -27.01 -6.26 21.32
N VAL A 112 -26.67 -7.50 21.66
CA VAL A 112 -25.33 -8.06 21.44
C VAL A 112 -25.27 -8.61 20.03
N VAL A 113 -24.27 -8.17 19.27
CA VAL A 113 -23.94 -8.72 17.96
C VAL A 113 -22.73 -9.62 18.15
N HIS A 114 -22.94 -10.93 18.01
CA HIS A 114 -21.90 -11.94 18.15
C HIS A 114 -21.45 -12.43 16.77
N TYR A 115 -20.15 -12.50 16.56
CA TYR A 115 -19.57 -12.93 15.29
C TYR A 115 -18.51 -14.02 15.50
N ARG A 116 -18.75 -15.21 14.93
CA ARG A 116 -17.80 -16.33 14.92
C ARG A 116 -16.77 -16.13 13.81
N LEU A 117 -15.50 -16.14 14.18
CA LEU A 117 -14.37 -15.94 13.28
C LEU A 117 -14.06 -17.27 12.58
N GLN A 118 -13.98 -17.22 11.26
CA GLN A 118 -13.62 -18.36 10.41
C GLN A 118 -12.61 -17.88 9.36
N PRO A 119 -11.34 -18.33 9.45
CA PRO A 119 -10.76 -19.16 10.51
C PRO A 119 -10.57 -18.39 11.84
N PRO A 120 -10.42 -19.08 12.98
CA PRO A 120 -9.86 -18.48 14.18
C PRO A 120 -8.42 -18.00 13.93
N PHE A 121 -7.91 -17.14 14.81
CA PHE A 121 -6.54 -16.64 14.72
C PHE A 121 -5.91 -16.50 16.10
N GLU A 122 -4.59 -16.58 16.17
CA GLU A 122 -3.86 -16.37 17.42
C GLU A 122 -3.33 -14.95 17.54
N ALA A 123 -3.63 -14.30 18.66
CA ALA A 123 -3.15 -12.96 18.95
C ALA A 123 -3.12 -12.68 20.46
N ARG A 124 -2.34 -11.68 20.85
CA ARG A 124 -2.39 -11.11 22.20
C ARG A 124 -3.22 -9.83 22.25
N PHE A 125 -3.11 -9.00 21.21
CA PHE A 125 -3.77 -7.71 21.13
C PHE A 125 -4.83 -7.72 20.05
N LEU A 126 -5.99 -7.15 20.36
CA LEU A 126 -7.08 -6.90 19.42
C LEU A 126 -7.43 -5.42 19.43
N ARG A 127 -7.78 -4.88 18.27
CA ARG A 127 -8.20 -3.49 18.12
C ARG A 127 -9.40 -3.39 17.19
N PHE A 128 -10.46 -2.76 17.70
CA PHE A 128 -11.72 -2.49 17.03
C PHE A 128 -11.67 -1.05 16.51
N LEU A 129 -11.84 -0.87 15.20
CA LEU A 129 -11.82 0.44 14.54
C LEU A 129 -13.22 0.74 14.00
N PRO A 130 -13.99 1.64 14.63
CA PRO A 130 -15.29 2.04 14.12
C PRO A 130 -15.19 2.63 12.71
N LEU A 131 -16.01 2.12 11.80
CA LEU A 131 -16.12 2.63 10.43
C LEU A 131 -17.37 3.50 10.26
N ALA A 132 -18.49 3.07 10.82
CA ALA A 132 -19.75 3.81 10.85
C ALA A 132 -20.46 3.63 12.19
N TRP A 133 -21.31 4.59 12.55
CA TRP A 133 -22.07 4.61 13.80
C TRP A 133 -23.43 5.26 13.58
N ASN A 134 -24.29 5.23 14.61
CA ASN A 134 -25.59 5.87 14.56
C ASN A 134 -25.48 7.37 14.20
N PRO A 135 -26.11 7.86 13.12
CA PRO A 135 -26.04 9.27 12.75
C PRO A 135 -26.70 10.20 13.77
N ARG A 136 -27.55 9.68 14.66
CA ARG A 136 -28.20 10.43 15.75
C ARG A 136 -27.42 10.42 17.06
N GLY A 137 -26.27 9.76 17.10
CA GLY A 137 -25.43 9.61 18.30
C GLY A 137 -23.94 9.67 18.00
N ARG A 138 -23.14 9.07 18.87
CA ARG A 138 -21.68 9.00 18.79
C ARG A 138 -21.21 7.56 18.61
N ILE A 139 -19.89 7.39 18.48
CA ILE A 139 -19.25 6.09 18.69
C ILE A 139 -19.44 5.69 20.15
N GLY A 140 -20.14 4.58 20.39
CA GLY A 140 -20.24 3.95 21.70
C GLY A 140 -20.03 2.44 21.56
N MET A 141 -19.13 1.85 22.35
CA MET A 141 -18.87 0.41 22.27
C MET A 141 -18.68 -0.25 23.63
N ARG A 142 -19.27 -1.45 23.72
CA ARG A 142 -18.93 -2.52 24.65
C ARG A 142 -18.61 -3.77 23.84
N ILE A 143 -17.63 -4.55 24.28
CA ILE A 143 -17.05 -5.65 23.52
C ILE A 143 -16.77 -6.86 24.42
N GLU A 144 -16.76 -8.03 23.79
CA GLU A 144 -16.25 -9.28 24.33
C GLU A 144 -15.42 -10.00 23.26
N VAL A 145 -14.43 -10.76 23.71
CA VAL A 145 -13.59 -11.61 22.86
C VAL A 145 -13.71 -13.02 23.41
N TYR A 146 -13.95 -14.00 22.54
CA TYR A 146 -14.10 -15.40 22.93
C TYR A 146 -12.94 -16.22 22.38
N GLY A 147 -12.50 -17.20 23.18
CA GLY A 147 -11.37 -18.03 22.82
C GLY A 147 -10.84 -18.88 23.97
N CYS A 148 -9.57 -19.24 23.88
CA CYS A 148 -8.87 -20.00 24.92
C CYS A 148 -7.35 -19.73 24.87
N ALA A 149 -6.64 -20.17 25.92
CA ALA A 149 -5.19 -20.02 26.01
C ALA A 149 -4.51 -20.82 24.90
N TYR A 150 -3.67 -20.16 24.10
CA TYR A 150 -2.91 -20.80 23.04
C TYR A 150 -1.49 -21.09 23.53
N LYS A 151 -1.21 -22.37 23.77
CA LYS A 151 0.13 -22.84 24.12
C LYS A 151 0.88 -23.17 22.84
N SER A 152 2.02 -22.53 22.64
CA SER A 152 2.90 -22.84 21.53
C SER A 152 4.35 -22.90 21.97
N GLU A 153 5.10 -23.72 21.24
CA GLU A 153 6.53 -23.87 21.42
C GLU A 153 7.25 -23.13 20.31
N VAL A 154 8.12 -22.19 20.69
CA VAL A 154 8.79 -21.27 19.78
C VAL A 154 10.29 -21.39 19.92
N VAL A 155 10.98 -21.31 18.79
CA VAL A 155 12.43 -21.26 18.70
C VAL A 155 12.85 -20.09 17.81
N TYR A 156 13.83 -19.34 18.27
CA TYR A 156 14.39 -18.19 17.56
C TYR A 156 15.76 -18.53 16.98
N PHE A 157 15.96 -18.10 15.73
CA PHE A 157 17.20 -18.23 14.97
C PHE A 157 17.76 -16.86 14.64
N ASN A 158 19.04 -16.65 14.93
CA ASN A 158 19.73 -15.36 14.75
C ASN A 158 20.49 -15.25 13.41
N GLY A 159 20.25 -16.15 12.45
CA GLY A 159 21.03 -16.24 11.21
C GLY A 159 22.38 -16.95 11.32
N GLN A 160 22.76 -17.46 12.50
CA GLN A 160 23.96 -18.28 12.71
C GLN A 160 23.67 -19.58 13.46
N SER A 161 22.49 -19.69 14.09
CA SER A 161 22.02 -20.85 14.80
C SER A 161 21.26 -21.83 13.90
N ALA A 162 21.28 -23.12 14.24
CA ALA A 162 20.48 -24.14 13.58
C ALA A 162 20.10 -25.27 14.55
N LEU A 163 19.02 -25.98 14.27
CA LEU A 163 18.65 -27.23 14.93
C LEU A 163 18.89 -28.39 13.98
N LEU A 164 19.55 -29.44 14.44
CA LEU A 164 19.72 -30.69 13.69
C LEU A 164 18.97 -31.81 14.42
N TYR A 165 17.95 -32.35 13.76
CA TYR A 165 17.15 -33.46 14.27
C TYR A 165 17.58 -34.79 13.62
N LYS A 166 17.96 -35.75 14.48
CA LYS A 166 18.35 -37.10 14.10
C LYS A 166 17.16 -38.04 14.18
N LEU A 167 16.76 -38.55 13.03
CA LEU A 167 15.66 -39.50 12.85
C LEU A 167 16.06 -40.89 13.35
N ASP A 168 15.13 -41.61 13.96
CA ASP A 168 15.37 -42.97 14.40
C ASP A 168 15.63 -43.89 13.18
N LYS A 169 16.68 -44.72 13.26
CA LYS A 169 17.15 -45.61 12.17
C LYS A 169 16.22 -46.79 11.83
N LYS A 170 14.93 -46.75 12.20
CA LYS A 170 14.01 -47.84 11.84
C LYS A 170 13.80 -47.81 10.33
N PRO A 171 13.90 -48.94 9.61
CA PRO A 171 13.58 -49.00 8.19
C PRO A 171 12.06 -48.99 8.04
N LEU A 172 11.43 -47.85 8.27
CA LEU A 172 10.14 -47.56 7.67
C LEU A 172 10.44 -46.68 6.48
N LYS A 173 10.19 -47.19 5.27
CA LYS A 173 9.87 -46.30 4.15
C LYS A 173 8.71 -45.42 4.66
N PRO A 174 8.88 -44.11 4.91
CA PRO A 174 7.73 -43.28 5.16
C PRO A 174 6.97 -43.26 3.83
N VAL A 175 5.82 -43.91 3.77
CA VAL A 175 4.87 -43.74 2.65
C VAL A 175 4.43 -42.26 2.58
N ARG A 176 4.62 -41.53 3.68
CA ARG A 176 4.28 -40.12 3.84
C ARG A 176 5.29 -39.39 4.72
N ASP A 177 5.79 -38.25 4.24
CA ASP A 177 6.47 -37.25 5.07
C ASP A 177 5.56 -36.02 5.24
N VAL A 178 5.34 -35.58 6.47
CA VAL A 178 4.55 -34.39 6.81
C VAL A 178 5.41 -33.45 7.63
N ILE A 179 5.62 -32.24 7.10
CA ILE A 179 6.35 -31.17 7.78
C ILE A 179 5.38 -30.02 7.96
N SER A 180 5.14 -29.61 9.21
CA SER A 180 4.30 -28.44 9.50
C SER A 180 5.01 -27.52 10.47
N LEU A 181 4.99 -26.22 10.19
CA LEU A 181 5.56 -25.19 11.04
C LEU A 181 4.84 -23.86 10.80
N LYS A 182 4.90 -22.96 11.77
CA LYS A 182 4.66 -21.54 11.56
C LYS A 182 6.01 -20.82 11.59
N PHE A 183 6.22 -19.83 10.73
CA PHE A 183 7.43 -19.00 10.76
C PHE A 183 7.08 -17.52 10.80
N LYS A 184 7.99 -16.75 11.40
CA LYS A 184 7.97 -15.29 11.40
C LYS A 184 9.37 -14.80 11.05
N ALA A 185 9.51 -14.21 9.87
CA ALA A 185 10.81 -13.80 9.36
C ALA A 185 11.15 -12.36 9.75
N ILE A 186 12.41 -12.13 10.13
CA ILE A 186 12.99 -10.79 10.34
C ILE A 186 13.70 -10.32 9.06
N GLN A 187 14.32 -11.26 8.33
CA GLN A 187 14.98 -11.00 7.06
C GLN A 187 14.20 -11.59 5.88
N SER A 188 14.37 -11.01 4.70
CA SER A 188 13.67 -11.43 3.48
C SER A 188 14.26 -12.68 2.82
N ASN A 189 15.42 -13.16 3.28
CA ASN A 189 16.10 -14.35 2.80
C ASN A 189 16.51 -15.27 3.95
N GLY A 190 16.48 -16.58 3.73
CA GLY A 190 17.00 -17.54 4.71
C GLY A 190 16.50 -18.97 4.52
N ILE A 191 17.32 -19.96 4.86
CA ILE A 191 16.95 -21.38 4.82
C ILE A 191 16.15 -21.77 6.07
N LEU A 192 14.88 -22.13 5.90
CA LEU A 192 14.02 -22.58 7.00
C LEU A 192 14.27 -24.05 7.35
N LEU A 193 14.38 -24.91 6.34
CA LEU A 193 14.72 -26.32 6.53
C LEU A 193 15.59 -26.83 5.39
N HIS A 194 16.45 -27.79 5.70
CA HIS A 194 17.24 -28.50 4.72
C HIS A 194 17.51 -29.94 5.15
N ARG A 195 17.35 -30.87 4.20
CA ARG A 195 17.66 -32.29 4.34
C ARG A 195 18.41 -32.75 3.10
N GLU A 196 19.62 -33.27 3.29
CA GLU A 196 20.48 -33.79 2.23
C GLU A 196 20.57 -35.32 2.29
N GLY A 197 20.67 -35.97 1.13
CA GLY A 197 20.83 -37.42 0.93
C GLY A 197 22.22 -37.81 0.43
N GLN A 198 22.50 -39.12 0.32
CA GLN A 198 23.84 -39.60 -0.02
C GLN A 198 24.21 -39.35 -1.49
N HIS A 199 23.23 -39.34 -2.39
CA HIS A 199 23.43 -39.13 -3.84
C HIS A 199 23.11 -37.70 -4.32
N GLY A 200 23.17 -36.69 -3.44
CA GLY A 200 22.89 -35.28 -3.78
C GLY A 200 21.40 -34.91 -3.87
N ASN A 201 20.53 -35.86 -3.50
CA ASN A 201 19.11 -35.63 -3.24
C ASN A 201 18.98 -34.62 -2.11
N HIS A 202 18.12 -33.63 -2.27
CA HIS A 202 17.85 -32.73 -1.17
C HIS A 202 16.46 -32.14 -1.22
N ILE A 203 15.98 -31.81 -0.03
CA ILE A 203 14.81 -30.97 0.19
C ILE A 203 15.30 -29.71 0.86
N THR A 204 14.90 -28.56 0.32
CA THR A 204 15.19 -27.27 0.94
C THR A 204 13.94 -26.41 0.91
N LEU A 205 13.58 -25.84 2.05
CA LEU A 205 12.61 -24.74 2.12
C LEU A 205 13.39 -23.46 2.40
N GLU A 206 13.29 -22.50 1.49
CA GLU A 206 14.02 -21.25 1.57
C GLU A 206 13.08 -20.07 1.40
N LEU A 207 13.22 -19.06 2.26
CA LEU A 207 12.65 -17.75 2.02
C LEU A 207 13.59 -17.01 1.08
N ILE A 208 13.09 -16.56 -0.06
CA ILE A 208 13.84 -15.79 -1.05
C ILE A 208 13.03 -14.56 -1.41
N LYS A 209 13.56 -13.37 -1.09
CA LYS A 209 12.92 -12.08 -1.39
C LYS A 209 11.48 -11.99 -0.87
N GLY A 210 11.22 -12.54 0.33
CA GLY A 210 9.89 -12.58 0.95
C GLY A 210 8.91 -13.57 0.30
N LYS A 211 9.39 -14.51 -0.53
CA LYS A 211 8.59 -15.61 -1.10
C LYS A 211 9.15 -16.94 -0.61
N LEU A 212 8.28 -17.93 -0.37
CA LEU A 212 8.73 -19.23 0.10
C LEU A 212 8.95 -20.16 -1.09
N VAL A 213 10.17 -20.66 -1.22
CA VAL A 213 10.61 -21.51 -2.32
C VAL A 213 10.95 -22.89 -1.78
N PHE A 214 10.25 -23.90 -2.28
CA PHE A 214 10.49 -25.30 -2.00
C PHE A 214 11.26 -25.94 -3.14
N PHE A 215 12.47 -26.42 -2.83
CA PHE A 215 13.34 -27.13 -3.76
C PHE A 215 13.30 -28.63 -3.44
N LEU A 216 13.01 -29.43 -4.47
CA LEU A 216 13.11 -30.88 -4.42
C LEU A 216 14.00 -31.36 -5.56
N ASN A 217 15.11 -32.02 -5.20
CA ASN A 217 16.04 -32.63 -6.14
C ASN A 217 16.08 -34.16 -5.97
N SER A 218 15.88 -34.87 -7.08
CA SER A 218 15.82 -36.34 -7.18
C SER A 218 17.14 -37.01 -7.61
N GLY A 219 18.22 -36.21 -7.75
CA GLY A 219 19.62 -36.67 -7.76
C GLY A 219 19.95 -37.73 -8.81
N ASN A 220 20.28 -37.30 -10.03
CA ASN A 220 20.96 -38.14 -11.03
C ASN A 220 21.84 -37.29 -11.97
N ALA A 221 22.85 -36.62 -11.41
CA ALA A 221 23.79 -35.80 -12.18
C ALA A 221 24.85 -36.58 -12.99
N LYS A 222 24.76 -37.92 -13.09
CA LYS A 222 25.75 -38.78 -13.80
C LYS A 222 25.24 -39.44 -15.09
N LEU A 223 23.95 -39.29 -15.44
CA LEU A 223 23.43 -39.58 -16.78
C LEU A 223 22.92 -38.27 -17.39
N PRO A 224 22.93 -38.10 -18.73
CA PRO A 224 22.28 -36.97 -19.39
C PRO A 224 20.77 -37.11 -19.21
N THR A 225 20.26 -36.75 -18.04
CA THR A 225 18.84 -36.85 -17.69
C THR A 225 18.16 -35.51 -17.94
N THR A 226 17.06 -35.58 -18.66
CA THR A 226 16.16 -34.50 -19.11
C THR A 226 15.26 -33.95 -17.99
N VAL A 227 15.55 -34.21 -16.70
CA VAL A 227 14.65 -33.91 -15.58
C VAL A 227 15.19 -32.75 -14.76
N ALA A 228 14.57 -31.57 -14.92
CA ALA A 228 14.91 -30.36 -14.18
C ALA A 228 14.52 -30.48 -12.69
N PRO A 229 15.29 -29.86 -11.76
CA PRO A 229 14.93 -29.81 -10.35
C PRO A 229 13.57 -29.12 -10.15
N VAL A 230 12.75 -29.66 -9.25
CA VAL A 230 11.42 -29.11 -8.96
C VAL A 230 11.60 -27.91 -8.03
N THR A 231 11.15 -26.75 -8.50
CA THR A 231 11.15 -25.50 -7.72
C THR A 231 9.71 -24.98 -7.65
N LEU A 232 9.14 -24.95 -6.45
CA LEU A 232 7.80 -24.42 -6.20
C LEU A 232 7.92 -23.14 -5.40
N THR A 233 7.28 -22.06 -5.85
CA THR A 233 7.26 -20.78 -5.13
C THR A 233 5.85 -20.46 -4.70
N LEU A 234 5.63 -20.22 -3.41
CA LEU A 234 4.35 -19.80 -2.85
C LEU A 234 4.50 -18.62 -1.89
N GLY A 235 3.42 -17.85 -1.82
CA GLY A 235 3.33 -16.63 -1.01
C GLY A 235 4.17 -15.48 -1.54
N SER A 236 3.95 -14.31 -0.95
CA SER A 236 4.64 -13.05 -1.25
C SER A 236 4.57 -12.15 -0.04
N LEU A 237 5.62 -11.37 0.20
CA LEU A 237 5.76 -10.49 1.38
C LEU A 237 5.66 -11.25 2.71
N LEU A 238 6.16 -12.49 2.77
CA LEU A 238 6.15 -13.34 3.96
C LEU A 238 7.19 -12.91 5.03
N ASP A 239 7.85 -11.78 4.80
CA ASP A 239 8.75 -11.07 5.68
C ASP A 239 8.08 -9.83 6.31
N ASP A 240 6.75 -9.88 6.47
CA ASP A 240 5.92 -8.84 7.09
C ASP A 240 5.98 -8.84 8.63
N GLN A 241 6.79 -9.74 9.21
CA GLN A 241 6.91 -9.99 10.65
C GLN A 241 5.60 -10.43 11.32
N HIS A 242 4.69 -11.06 10.56
CA HIS A 242 3.60 -11.87 11.06
C HIS A 242 3.94 -13.36 10.97
N TRP A 243 3.14 -14.18 11.65
CA TRP A 243 3.25 -15.63 11.52
C TRP A 243 2.59 -16.09 10.22
N HIS A 244 3.32 -16.95 9.50
CA HIS A 244 2.83 -17.66 8.32
C HIS A 244 2.90 -19.16 8.56
N SER A 245 1.83 -19.89 8.23
CA SER A 245 1.80 -21.34 8.36
C SER A 245 2.32 -22.03 7.11
N VAL A 246 3.08 -23.09 7.29
CA VAL A 246 3.60 -23.93 6.22
C VAL A 246 3.23 -25.37 6.52
N LEU A 247 2.66 -26.05 5.53
CA LEU A 247 2.40 -27.48 5.56
C LEU A 247 2.92 -28.09 4.25
N ILE A 248 3.83 -29.03 4.38
CA ILE A 248 4.40 -29.82 3.28
C ILE A 248 4.02 -31.27 3.53
N GLU A 249 3.29 -31.86 2.59
CA GLU A 249 2.97 -33.29 2.60
C GLU A 249 3.56 -33.93 1.36
N LEU A 250 4.37 -34.96 1.57
CA LEU A 250 5.07 -35.72 0.55
C LEU A 250 4.54 -37.15 0.60
N LEU A 251 3.81 -37.57 -0.42
CA LEU A 251 3.15 -38.88 -0.55
C LEU A 251 3.62 -39.52 -1.87
N ASP A 252 4.57 -40.45 -1.79
CA ASP A 252 5.24 -41.07 -2.95
C ASP A 252 5.83 -40.04 -3.95
N THR A 253 5.05 -39.64 -4.95
CA THR A 253 5.41 -38.60 -5.95
C THR A 253 4.57 -37.33 -5.81
N GLN A 254 3.52 -37.34 -5.00
CA GLN A 254 2.64 -36.20 -4.79
C GLN A 254 3.20 -35.30 -3.69
N VAL A 255 3.25 -34.01 -4.00
CA VAL A 255 3.67 -32.94 -3.08
C VAL A 255 2.51 -31.98 -2.91
N ASN A 256 2.01 -31.87 -1.70
CA ASN A 256 1.11 -30.78 -1.31
C ASN A 256 1.93 -29.76 -0.55
N PHE A 257 2.11 -28.59 -1.15
CA PHE A 257 2.79 -27.47 -0.51
C PHE A 257 1.76 -26.38 -0.20
N THR A 258 1.54 -26.12 1.08
CA THR A 258 0.58 -25.13 1.56
C THR A 258 1.31 -24.02 2.31
N VAL A 259 1.03 -22.78 1.94
CA VAL A 259 1.47 -21.58 2.67
C VAL A 259 0.24 -20.77 3.05
N ASP A 260 0.08 -20.50 4.33
CA ASP A 260 -1.14 -19.98 4.95
C ASP A 260 -2.36 -20.84 4.58
N LYS A 261 -3.19 -20.38 3.63
CA LYS A 261 -4.35 -21.11 3.10
C LYS A 261 -4.21 -21.56 1.65
N HIS A 262 -3.09 -21.21 1.01
CA HIS A 262 -2.91 -21.46 -0.41
C HIS A 262 -2.12 -22.74 -0.60
N THR A 263 -2.79 -23.77 -1.10
CA THR A 263 -2.19 -25.07 -1.41
C THR A 263 -1.87 -25.17 -2.89
N HIS A 264 -0.68 -25.62 -3.21
CA HIS A 264 -0.28 -26.04 -4.54
C HIS A 264 -0.01 -27.53 -4.54
N HIS A 265 -0.74 -28.26 -5.37
CA HIS A 265 -0.56 -29.69 -5.58
C HIS A 265 0.34 -29.90 -6.78
N PHE A 266 1.29 -30.82 -6.66
CA PHE A 266 2.21 -31.15 -7.74
C PHE A 266 2.62 -32.61 -7.68
N GLN A 267 2.87 -33.21 -8.84
CA GLN A 267 3.38 -34.57 -8.95
C GLN A 267 4.80 -34.54 -9.51
N ALA A 268 5.76 -34.98 -8.69
CA ALA A 268 7.16 -35.12 -9.07
C ALA A 268 7.32 -36.15 -10.20
N LYS A 269 8.01 -35.76 -11.28
CA LYS A 269 8.32 -36.65 -12.40
C LYS A 269 9.60 -37.44 -12.10
N GLY A 270 9.46 -38.74 -11.88
CA GLY A 270 10.57 -39.68 -11.67
C GLY A 270 10.11 -40.93 -10.93
N GLU A 271 10.78 -42.06 -11.13
CA GLU A 271 10.65 -43.21 -10.22
C GLU A 271 11.06 -42.75 -8.81
N SER A 272 10.30 -43.15 -7.80
CA SER A 272 10.39 -42.71 -6.41
C SER A 272 11.83 -42.65 -5.84
N SER A 273 12.58 -41.57 -6.04
CA SER A 273 13.95 -41.41 -5.51
C SER A 273 14.06 -40.38 -4.38
N TYR A 274 12.96 -40.11 -3.68
CA TYR A 274 12.98 -39.52 -2.33
C TYR A 274 13.62 -40.48 -1.28
N LEU A 275 13.85 -41.74 -1.68
CA LEU A 275 14.26 -42.89 -0.87
C LEU A 275 15.69 -42.84 -0.28
N ASP A 276 16.49 -41.81 -0.57
CA ASP A 276 17.90 -41.75 -0.15
C ASP A 276 18.26 -40.46 0.61
N LEU A 277 17.31 -39.88 1.34
CA LEU A 277 17.62 -38.75 2.22
C LEU A 277 18.19 -39.26 3.55
N ASN A 278 19.22 -38.57 4.07
CA ASN A 278 19.86 -38.96 5.32
C ASN A 278 18.87 -38.93 6.50
N PHE A 279 19.23 -39.60 7.58
CA PHE A 279 18.48 -39.62 8.84
C PHE A 279 18.65 -38.32 9.66
N GLU A 280 19.04 -37.22 9.02
CA GLU A 280 19.27 -35.93 9.66
C GLU A 280 18.57 -34.83 8.87
N ILE A 281 17.80 -33.98 9.57
CA ILE A 281 17.14 -32.80 9.01
C ILE A 281 17.52 -31.57 9.83
N SER A 282 17.85 -30.49 9.13
CA SER A 282 18.26 -29.23 9.75
C SER A 282 17.17 -28.17 9.61
N PHE A 283 17.04 -27.32 10.62
CA PHE A 283 16.12 -26.18 10.66
C PHE A 283 16.86 -24.92 11.05
N GLY A 284 16.50 -23.80 10.41
CA GLY A 284 17.10 -22.48 10.65
C GLY A 284 18.42 -22.21 9.91
N GLY A 285 19.02 -23.23 9.27
CA GLY A 285 20.24 -23.09 8.49
C GLY A 285 20.86 -24.45 8.17
N ILE A 286 21.87 -24.47 7.29
CA ILE A 286 22.62 -25.68 6.95
C ILE A 286 23.87 -25.73 7.85
N PRO A 287 24.05 -26.79 8.65
CA PRO A 287 25.26 -26.95 9.44
C PRO A 287 26.47 -27.17 8.53
N THR A 288 27.47 -26.30 8.61
CA THR A 288 28.71 -26.46 7.82
C THR A 288 29.71 -27.34 8.57
N PRO A 289 30.15 -28.48 8.01
CA PRO A 289 31.32 -29.19 8.52
C PRO A 289 32.55 -28.35 8.21
N GLY A 290 33.44 -28.16 9.19
CA GLY A 290 34.56 -27.23 9.14
C GLY A 290 35.35 -27.21 7.82
N ARG A 291 35.05 -26.23 6.97
CA ARG A 291 35.92 -25.49 6.04
C ARG A 291 35.01 -24.56 5.24
N ALA A 292 35.19 -23.26 5.43
CA ALA A 292 34.45 -22.21 4.76
C ALA A 292 34.63 -22.28 3.23
N ARG A 293 33.77 -23.03 2.55
CA ARG A 293 33.33 -22.61 1.22
C ARG A 293 32.38 -21.44 1.43
N PRO A 294 32.47 -20.36 0.63
CA PRO A 294 31.48 -19.30 0.68
C PRO A 294 30.15 -19.89 0.20
N PHE A 295 29.35 -20.39 1.14
CA PHE A 295 27.95 -20.72 0.88
C PHE A 295 27.25 -19.39 0.58
N THR A 296 26.70 -19.27 -0.62
CA THR A 296 25.96 -18.08 -1.07
C THR A 296 24.58 -17.95 -0.43
N ARG A 297 24.09 -19.00 0.25
CA ARG A 297 22.77 -19.02 0.90
C ARG A 297 22.87 -18.66 2.38
N GLN A 298 21.98 -17.78 2.83
CA GLN A 298 21.94 -17.27 4.19
C GLN A 298 21.10 -18.19 5.10
N SER A 299 21.50 -18.35 6.36
CA SER A 299 20.68 -19.03 7.36
C SER A 299 19.49 -18.17 7.76
N PHE A 300 18.42 -18.79 8.27
CA PHE A 300 17.20 -18.09 8.63
C PHE A 300 17.38 -17.22 9.87
N HIS A 301 16.88 -15.99 9.78
CA HIS A 301 16.81 -15.04 10.88
C HIS A 301 15.34 -14.73 11.17
N GLY A 302 14.83 -15.25 12.28
CA GLY A 302 13.42 -15.20 12.63
C GLY A 302 13.04 -16.26 13.65
N CYS A 303 11.74 -16.52 13.77
CA CYS A 303 11.20 -17.48 14.72
C CYS A 303 10.46 -18.60 13.98
N LEU A 304 10.58 -19.82 14.49
CA LEU A 304 9.73 -20.95 14.11
C LEU A 304 8.86 -21.33 15.31
N GLU A 305 7.61 -21.64 15.05
CA GLU A 305 6.61 -22.06 16.03
C GLU A 305 6.02 -23.41 15.63
N ASN A 306 5.80 -24.28 16.62
CA ASN A 306 5.10 -25.55 16.44
C ASN A 306 5.70 -26.37 15.28
N LEU A 307 7.00 -26.60 15.34
CA LEU A 307 7.74 -27.34 14.32
C LEU A 307 7.51 -28.84 14.49
N TYR A 308 6.68 -29.41 13.62
CA TYR A 308 6.41 -30.85 13.58
C TYR A 308 7.04 -31.49 12.34
N TYR A 309 7.67 -32.63 12.58
CA TYR A 309 8.11 -33.55 11.54
C TYR A 309 7.51 -34.93 11.81
N ASN A 310 6.66 -35.42 10.92
CA ASN A 310 5.94 -36.70 11.06
C ASN A 310 5.25 -36.88 12.42
N GLY A 311 4.63 -35.80 12.91
CA GLY A 311 3.94 -35.76 14.21
C GLY A 311 4.83 -35.60 15.44
N VAL A 312 6.16 -35.56 15.28
CA VAL A 312 7.10 -35.30 16.38
C VAL A 312 7.32 -33.80 16.53
N ASP A 313 7.11 -33.27 17.73
CA ASP A 313 7.38 -31.86 18.07
C ASP A 313 8.89 -31.62 18.26
N VAL A 314 9.54 -31.14 17.20
CA VAL A 314 10.98 -30.89 17.19
C VAL A 314 11.34 -29.74 18.13
N THR A 315 10.46 -28.75 18.29
CA THR A 315 10.69 -27.62 19.20
C THR A 315 10.66 -28.06 20.66
N GLU A 316 9.71 -28.93 21.03
CA GLU A 316 9.65 -29.51 22.38
C GLU A 316 10.88 -30.37 22.69
N LEU A 317 11.34 -31.18 21.73
CA LEU A 317 12.56 -31.98 21.88
C LEU A 317 13.79 -31.09 22.12
N ALA A 318 13.90 -29.98 21.39
CA ALA A 318 14.99 -29.01 21.55
C ALA A 318 14.94 -28.35 22.93
N LYS A 319 13.77 -27.87 23.36
CA LYS A 319 13.58 -27.22 24.67
C LYS A 319 13.90 -28.16 25.82
N LYS A 320 13.55 -29.44 25.70
CA LYS A 320 13.86 -30.49 26.68
C LYS A 320 15.26 -31.11 26.54
N HIS A 321 16.11 -30.58 25.64
CA HIS A 321 17.49 -31.03 25.43
C HIS A 321 17.59 -32.55 25.19
N LYS A 322 16.69 -33.10 24.36
CA LYS A 322 16.68 -34.53 24.05
C LYS A 322 17.87 -34.91 23.15
N PRO A 323 18.46 -36.11 23.31
CA PRO A 323 19.67 -36.52 22.58
C PRO A 323 19.51 -36.63 21.06
N GLN A 324 18.27 -36.70 20.57
CA GLN A 324 17.95 -36.70 19.14
C GLN A 324 18.11 -35.31 18.50
N ILE A 325 18.20 -34.23 19.29
CA ILE A 325 18.38 -32.87 18.80
C ILE A 325 19.79 -32.38 19.14
N LEU A 326 20.48 -31.86 18.13
CA LEU A 326 21.70 -31.10 18.30
C LEU A 326 21.42 -29.62 18.01
N MET A 327 21.64 -28.77 19.01
CA MET A 327 21.54 -27.31 18.86
C MET A 327 22.90 -26.76 18.44
N MET A 328 22.93 -25.97 17.38
CA MET A 328 24.13 -25.29 16.88
C MET A 328 23.98 -23.78 17.05
N GLY A 329 25.03 -23.13 17.56
CA GLY A 329 24.99 -21.71 17.90
C GLY A 329 24.11 -21.41 19.12
N ASN A 330 23.70 -20.16 19.26
CA ASN A 330 22.86 -19.72 20.37
C ASN A 330 21.38 -19.72 19.94
N VAL A 331 20.66 -20.76 20.35
CA VAL A 331 19.22 -20.91 20.11
C VAL A 331 18.45 -20.45 21.35
N SER A 332 17.43 -19.61 21.18
CA SER A 332 16.56 -19.20 22.28
C SER A 332 15.11 -19.65 22.05
N PHE A 333 14.37 -19.87 23.13
CA PHE A 333 12.97 -20.35 23.09
C PHE A 333 11.96 -19.23 23.28
N SER A 334 12.32 -18.03 22.83
CA SER A 334 11.49 -16.82 22.91
C SER A 334 11.65 -16.02 21.63
N CYS A 335 10.54 -15.60 21.02
CA CYS A 335 10.60 -14.77 19.82
C CYS A 335 10.71 -13.29 20.18
N PRO A 336 11.81 -12.60 19.82
CA PRO A 336 11.98 -11.18 20.11
C PRO A 336 10.94 -10.35 19.36
N GLN A 337 10.47 -9.29 20.02
CA GLN A 337 9.60 -8.31 19.36
C GLN A 337 10.44 -7.31 18.55
N PRO A 338 10.04 -7.00 17.32
CA PRO A 338 10.73 -6.07 16.45
C PRO A 338 10.60 -4.63 16.98
N GLN A 339 11.69 -3.86 16.94
CA GLN A 339 11.68 -2.43 17.32
C GLN A 339 11.06 -1.53 16.23
N THR A 340 11.21 -1.92 14.97
CA THR A 340 10.70 -1.21 13.79
C THR A 340 9.66 -2.07 13.07
N VAL A 341 8.51 -1.46 12.77
CA VAL A 341 7.39 -2.12 12.09
C VAL A 341 7.18 -1.43 10.74
N PRO A 342 7.20 -2.18 9.62
CA PRO A 342 6.96 -1.60 8.31
C PRO A 342 5.50 -1.16 8.17
N VAL A 343 5.26 -0.01 7.54
CA VAL A 343 3.92 0.47 7.19
C VAL A 343 3.66 0.15 5.72
N THR A 344 2.53 -0.49 5.42
CA THR A 344 2.14 -0.82 4.05
C THR A 344 1.05 0.13 3.55
N PHE A 345 1.35 0.88 2.49
CA PHE A 345 0.38 1.72 1.79
C PHE A 345 -0.36 0.89 0.74
N LEU A 346 -1.55 0.40 1.09
CA LEU A 346 -2.33 -0.51 0.24
C LEU A 346 -3.04 0.19 -0.93
N SER A 347 -3.10 1.52 -0.91
CA SER A 347 -3.76 2.30 -1.97
C SER A 347 -2.99 3.59 -2.23
N SER A 348 -3.17 4.14 -3.43
CA SER A 348 -2.65 5.46 -3.81
C SER A 348 -3.32 6.63 -3.07
N ARG A 349 -4.19 6.38 -2.09
CA ARG A 349 -4.81 7.40 -1.22
C ARG A 349 -4.31 7.34 0.22
N SER A 350 -3.50 6.32 0.53
CA SER A 350 -2.98 6.11 1.88
C SER A 350 -1.78 7.03 2.09
N TYR A 351 -1.75 7.73 3.22
CA TYR A 351 -0.60 8.54 3.63
C TYR A 351 -0.36 8.44 5.13
N LEU A 352 0.86 8.77 5.54
CA LEU A 352 1.29 8.86 6.93
C LEU A 352 1.88 10.25 7.15
N ALA A 353 1.28 11.01 8.05
CA ALA A 353 1.80 12.31 8.48
C ALA A 353 2.62 12.12 9.76
N LEU A 354 3.87 12.56 9.75
CA LEU A 354 4.78 12.51 10.89
C LEU A 354 5.21 13.94 11.26
N PRO A 355 5.31 14.26 12.55
CA PRO A 355 5.82 15.56 12.99
C PRO A 355 7.28 15.74 12.54
N GLY A 356 7.61 16.93 12.05
CA GLY A 356 8.97 17.35 11.70
C GLY A 356 9.62 18.16 12.82
N SER A 357 10.94 18.30 12.76
CA SER A 357 11.70 19.18 13.66
C SER A 357 11.68 20.60 13.10
N SER A 358 10.69 21.41 13.48
CA SER A 358 10.54 22.78 12.99
C SER A 358 11.71 23.69 13.39
N GLY A 359 12.26 24.46 12.44
CA GLY A 359 13.23 25.53 12.73
C GLY A 359 14.70 25.12 12.77
N GLU A 360 15.04 23.91 12.30
CA GLU A 360 16.43 23.55 12.01
C GLU A 360 16.85 24.08 10.62
N ASP A 361 18.12 24.47 10.48
CA ASP A 361 18.74 24.91 9.20
C ASP A 361 19.04 23.74 8.24
N LYS A 362 18.38 22.60 8.48
CA LYS A 362 18.61 21.31 7.85
C LYS A 362 17.32 20.53 7.76
N VAL A 363 17.05 19.95 6.59
CA VAL A 363 16.11 18.84 6.44
C VAL A 363 16.91 17.55 6.43
N SER A 364 16.58 16.60 7.30
CA SER A 364 17.21 15.28 7.36
C SER A 364 16.14 14.22 7.53
N VAL A 365 15.87 13.44 6.50
CA VAL A 365 14.85 12.38 6.53
C VAL A 365 15.48 11.08 6.03
N THR A 366 15.46 10.05 6.86
CA THR A 366 15.99 8.72 6.53
C THR A 366 14.90 7.68 6.72
N PHE A 367 14.69 6.83 5.72
CA PHE A 367 13.69 5.77 5.75
C PHE A 367 14.08 4.61 4.83
N GLN A 368 13.40 3.48 4.97
CA GLN A 368 13.51 2.36 4.05
C GLN A 368 12.18 2.16 3.33
N PHE A 369 12.21 1.77 2.06
CA PHE A 369 11.00 1.42 1.31
C PHE A 369 11.25 0.20 0.41
N ARG A 370 10.15 -0.48 0.06
CA ARG A 370 10.13 -1.52 -0.97
C ARG A 370 8.85 -1.40 -1.77
N THR A 371 8.92 -1.64 -3.07
CA THR A 371 7.74 -1.60 -3.94
C THR A 371 7.95 -2.37 -5.23
N TRP A 372 6.85 -2.81 -5.85
CA TRP A 372 6.82 -3.28 -7.24
C TRP A 372 6.30 -2.20 -8.19
N ASN A 373 5.78 -1.09 -7.65
CA ASN A 373 5.22 -0.01 -8.45
C ASN A 373 6.36 0.73 -9.16
N ARG A 374 6.16 0.99 -10.46
CA ARG A 374 7.16 1.72 -11.27
C ARG A 374 7.22 3.21 -10.96
N ALA A 375 6.15 3.76 -10.38
CA ALA A 375 6.07 5.15 -9.95
C ALA A 375 5.28 5.27 -8.64
N GLY A 376 5.52 6.36 -7.89
CA GLY A 376 4.78 6.65 -6.66
C GLY A 376 5.40 7.76 -5.82
N HIS A 377 4.56 8.59 -5.19
CA HIS A 377 4.99 9.54 -4.16
C HIS A 377 5.48 8.79 -2.92
N LEU A 378 6.70 9.12 -2.45
CA LEU A 378 7.28 8.52 -1.25
C LEU A 378 7.26 9.47 -0.08
N LEU A 379 7.65 10.74 -0.29
CA LEU A 379 7.78 11.74 0.75
C LEU A 379 7.46 13.13 0.22
N PHE A 380 6.70 13.90 0.98
CA PHE A 380 6.46 15.32 0.77
C PHE A 380 6.70 16.09 2.07
N GLY A 381 7.28 17.28 1.96
CA GLY A 381 7.44 18.19 3.09
C GLY A 381 7.35 19.64 2.62
N GLU A 382 6.72 20.46 3.44
CA GLU A 382 6.75 21.92 3.29
C GLU A 382 8.02 22.47 3.93
N LEU A 383 8.54 23.57 3.38
CA LEU A 383 9.62 24.33 3.99
C LEU A 383 9.01 25.49 4.79
N GLN A 384 9.62 25.82 5.92
CA GLN A 384 9.15 26.89 6.80
C GLN A 384 9.05 28.25 6.06
N ARG A 385 8.15 29.11 6.56
CA ARG A 385 7.91 30.49 6.06
C ARG A 385 7.45 30.60 4.60
N GLY A 386 6.83 29.56 4.03
CA GLY A 386 6.34 29.59 2.64
C GLY A 386 7.47 29.66 1.59
N SER A 387 8.68 29.27 1.98
CA SER A 387 9.88 29.29 1.13
C SER A 387 9.89 28.21 0.05
N GLY A 388 8.95 27.26 0.12
CA GLY A 388 8.78 26.23 -0.89
C GLY A 388 8.31 24.90 -0.31
N SER A 389 8.45 23.84 -1.10
CA SER A 389 8.18 22.46 -0.72
C SER A 389 9.10 21.51 -1.46
N PHE A 390 9.29 20.31 -0.94
CA PHE A 390 10.00 19.25 -1.66
C PHE A 390 9.14 17.99 -1.78
N VAL A 391 9.32 17.29 -2.90
CA VAL A 391 8.65 16.02 -3.19
C VAL A 391 9.70 15.01 -3.61
N LEU A 392 9.74 13.86 -2.94
CA LEU A 392 10.49 12.69 -3.36
C LEU A 392 9.53 11.63 -3.89
N PHE A 393 9.72 11.22 -5.14
CA PHE A 393 8.88 10.24 -5.80
C PHE A 393 9.72 9.24 -6.60
N LEU A 394 9.19 8.04 -6.77
CA LEU A 394 9.73 7.01 -7.65
C LEU A 394 9.20 7.25 -9.06
N LYS A 395 10.07 7.17 -10.07
CA LYS A 395 9.71 7.22 -11.49
C LYS A 395 10.60 6.29 -12.30
N ASP A 396 9.98 5.29 -12.92
CA ASP A 396 10.63 4.27 -13.73
C ASP A 396 11.76 3.54 -12.97
N GLY A 397 11.51 3.25 -11.68
CA GLY A 397 12.49 2.58 -10.82
C GLY A 397 13.65 3.46 -10.32
N LYS A 398 13.59 4.78 -10.52
CA LYS A 398 14.58 5.75 -10.02
C LYS A 398 13.93 6.74 -9.06
N LEU A 399 14.62 7.16 -8.01
CA LEU A 399 14.13 8.24 -7.16
C LEU A 399 14.36 9.58 -7.81
N LYS A 400 13.35 10.45 -7.73
CA LYS A 400 13.41 11.84 -8.17
C LYS A 400 12.96 12.74 -7.03
N LEU A 401 13.84 13.64 -6.63
CA LEU A 401 13.53 14.71 -5.69
C LEU A 401 13.30 16.00 -6.48
N SER A 402 12.12 16.60 -6.33
CA SER A 402 11.78 17.90 -6.87
C SER A 402 11.66 18.92 -5.75
N LEU A 403 12.45 20.00 -5.82
CA LEU A 403 12.30 21.17 -4.95
C LEU A 403 11.52 22.25 -5.69
N PHE A 404 10.45 22.71 -5.07
CA PHE A 404 9.57 23.77 -5.56
C PHE A 404 9.79 25.02 -4.71
N GLN A 405 10.07 26.14 -5.37
CA GLN A 405 10.25 27.44 -4.73
C GLN A 405 9.41 28.50 -5.45
N PRO A 406 8.87 29.50 -4.74
CA PRO A 406 8.10 30.57 -5.36
C PRO A 406 8.92 31.29 -6.44
N GLY A 407 8.39 31.35 -7.67
CA GLY A 407 9.00 32.10 -8.77
C GLY A 407 10.20 31.43 -9.46
N GLN A 408 10.59 30.20 -9.10
CA GLN A 408 11.65 29.44 -9.76
C GLN A 408 11.12 28.15 -10.40
N SER A 409 11.82 27.66 -11.43
CA SER A 409 11.55 26.33 -11.99
C SER A 409 11.92 25.23 -10.98
N PRO A 410 11.18 24.10 -10.95
CA PRO A 410 11.48 23.00 -10.04
C PRO A 410 12.86 22.42 -10.30
N ARG A 411 13.66 22.25 -9.24
CA ARG A 411 14.99 21.62 -9.33
C ARG A 411 14.88 20.14 -9.04
N ASN A 412 15.45 19.31 -9.91
CA ASN A 412 15.32 17.87 -9.85
C ASN A 412 16.67 17.18 -9.59
N VAL A 413 16.72 16.34 -8.56
CA VAL A 413 17.80 15.37 -8.30
C VAL A 413 17.27 13.98 -8.65
N THR A 414 18.03 13.16 -9.37
CA THR A 414 17.69 11.76 -9.61
C THR A 414 18.74 10.84 -8.99
N ALA A 415 18.31 9.80 -8.28
CA ALA A 415 19.18 8.87 -7.57
C ALA A 415 18.71 7.41 -7.72
N GLY A 416 19.66 6.48 -7.74
CA GLY A 416 19.42 5.03 -7.84
C GLY A 416 18.82 4.56 -9.17
N ALA A 417 18.68 3.24 -9.31
CA ALA A 417 18.04 2.59 -10.44
C ALA A 417 17.51 1.19 -10.07
N GLY A 418 16.39 0.79 -10.67
CA GLY A 418 15.79 -0.53 -10.43
C GLY A 418 15.14 -0.70 -9.05
N LEU A 419 14.79 0.39 -8.38
CA LEU A 419 14.31 0.41 -6.99
C LEU A 419 12.86 -0.10 -6.81
N ASN A 420 12.31 -0.73 -7.84
CA ASN A 420 10.96 -1.29 -7.89
C ASN A 420 10.99 -2.83 -8.03
N ASP A 421 12.03 -3.46 -7.46
CA ASP A 421 12.29 -4.90 -7.52
C ASP A 421 11.71 -5.68 -6.31
N GLY A 422 10.90 -4.99 -5.49
CA GLY A 422 10.30 -5.52 -4.27
C GLY A 422 11.26 -5.72 -3.10
N GLN A 423 12.55 -5.35 -3.23
CA GLN A 423 13.52 -5.38 -2.13
C GLN A 423 13.48 -4.09 -1.30
N TRP A 424 14.01 -4.19 -0.08
CA TRP A 424 14.19 -3.04 0.79
C TRP A 424 15.36 -2.19 0.29
N HIS A 425 15.08 -0.91 0.10
CA HIS A 425 16.07 0.11 -0.23
C HIS A 425 16.12 1.17 0.88
N SER A 426 17.33 1.57 1.27
CA SER A 426 17.59 2.62 2.24
C SER A 426 17.68 3.97 1.53
N VAL A 427 16.98 4.98 2.03
CA VAL A 427 16.96 6.32 1.46
C VAL A 427 17.30 7.33 2.55
N SER A 428 18.28 8.19 2.27
CA SER A 428 18.62 9.32 3.12
C SER A 428 18.57 10.61 2.32
N LEU A 429 17.62 11.47 2.66
CA LEU A 429 17.51 12.84 2.16
C LEU A 429 18.15 13.77 3.19
N SER A 430 19.15 14.53 2.77
CA SER A 430 19.70 15.63 3.56
C SER A 430 19.79 16.90 2.73
N ALA A 431 19.14 17.96 3.18
CA ALA A 431 19.26 19.30 2.61
C ALA A 431 19.80 20.23 3.69
N LYS A 432 20.96 20.84 3.44
CA LYS A 432 21.61 21.78 4.35
C LYS A 432 22.24 22.90 3.55
N TRP A 433 21.92 24.16 3.88
CA TRP A 433 22.47 25.33 3.17
C TRP A 433 22.31 25.21 1.64
N SER A 434 23.43 25.27 0.90
CA SER A 434 23.48 25.22 -0.56
C SER A 434 23.63 23.80 -1.12
N HIS A 435 23.36 22.74 -0.36
CA HIS A 435 23.52 21.37 -0.85
C HIS A 435 22.30 20.51 -0.52
N VAL A 436 21.82 19.80 -1.54
CA VAL A 436 20.84 18.73 -1.39
C VAL A 436 21.50 17.43 -1.81
N ASN A 437 21.39 16.45 -0.93
CA ASN A 437 21.93 15.12 -1.12
C ASN A 437 20.82 14.08 -0.94
N VAL A 438 20.73 13.16 -1.88
CA VAL A 438 19.89 11.96 -1.80
C VAL A 438 20.82 10.75 -1.91
N VAL A 439 20.88 9.96 -0.84
CA VAL A 439 21.63 8.70 -0.78
C VAL A 439 20.66 7.54 -0.88
N VAL A 440 20.94 6.57 -1.75
CA VAL A 440 20.14 5.35 -1.93
C VAL A 440 21.03 4.12 -1.83
N ASP A 441 20.74 3.25 -0.87
CA ASP A 441 21.47 2.02 -0.48
C ASP A 441 22.94 2.22 -0.08
N ASP A 442 23.74 2.88 -0.92
CA ASP A 442 25.08 3.44 -0.67
C ASP A 442 25.49 4.45 -1.78
N ASP A 443 24.70 4.57 -2.85
CA ASP A 443 24.92 5.51 -3.95
C ASP A 443 24.48 6.93 -3.57
N THR A 444 25.39 7.88 -3.73
CA THR A 444 25.15 9.29 -3.38
C THR A 444 24.89 10.12 -4.63
N ALA A 445 23.74 10.78 -4.70
CA ALA A 445 23.44 11.80 -5.71
C ALA A 445 23.43 13.19 -5.05
N VAL A 446 24.42 14.01 -5.38
CA VAL A 446 24.57 15.38 -4.85
C VAL A 446 24.24 16.40 -5.93
N GLN A 447 23.44 17.42 -5.57
CA GLN A 447 23.23 18.58 -6.43
C GLN A 447 23.57 19.88 -5.67
N PRO A 448 24.52 20.70 -6.18
CA PRO A 448 24.78 22.02 -5.61
C PRO A 448 23.62 22.98 -5.89
N LEU A 449 23.17 23.68 -4.86
CA LEU A 449 22.17 24.74 -4.93
C LEU A 449 22.85 26.12 -4.98
N VAL A 450 22.14 27.10 -5.54
CA VAL A 450 22.41 28.52 -5.28
C VAL A 450 22.01 28.81 -3.82
N ALA A 451 22.60 29.80 -3.15
CA ALA A 451 22.33 30.10 -1.74
C ALA A 451 20.81 30.25 -1.45
N VAL A 452 20.24 29.28 -0.74
CA VAL A 452 18.85 29.30 -0.27
C VAL A 452 18.86 28.83 1.19
N LEU A 453 18.15 29.53 2.08
CA LEU A 453 17.80 29.00 3.40
C LEU A 453 16.78 27.86 3.22
N ILE A 454 17.11 26.67 3.74
CA ILE A 454 16.22 25.52 3.80
C ILE A 454 15.91 25.30 5.28
N ASP A 455 14.74 25.75 5.69
CA ASP A 455 14.25 25.57 7.05
C ASP A 455 13.21 24.43 7.05
N SER A 456 13.41 23.43 7.92
CA SER A 456 12.53 22.27 8.01
C SER A 456 11.11 22.63 8.47
N GLY A 457 10.10 22.13 7.74
CA GLY A 457 8.69 22.27 8.08
C GLY A 457 8.22 21.41 9.25
N ASP A 458 6.97 21.63 9.64
CA ASP A 458 6.37 21.05 10.85
C ASP A 458 5.87 19.61 10.64
N THR A 459 5.68 19.17 9.40
CA THR A 459 5.11 17.85 9.09
C THR A 459 5.69 17.28 7.80
N TYR A 460 6.03 15.99 7.86
CA TYR A 460 6.42 15.17 6.71
C TYR A 460 5.31 14.19 6.37
N TYR A 461 4.98 14.07 5.09
CA TYR A 461 3.94 13.20 4.58
C TYR A 461 4.55 12.09 3.74
N PHE A 462 4.32 10.83 4.12
CA PHE A 462 4.70 9.66 3.34
C PHE A 462 3.48 9.11 2.60
N GLY A 463 3.62 8.80 1.31
CA GLY A 463 2.51 8.41 0.43
C GLY A 463 1.81 9.61 -0.25
N ALA A 464 0.63 9.39 -0.85
CA ALA A 464 -0.06 10.42 -1.61
C ALA A 464 -0.86 11.37 -0.70
N LEU A 465 -0.53 12.66 -0.72
CA LEU A 465 -1.14 13.70 0.13
C LEU A 465 -2.45 14.26 -0.47
N TYR A 466 -2.54 14.30 -1.79
CA TYR A 466 -3.60 15.00 -2.51
C TYR A 466 -4.63 14.01 -3.05
N GLU A 467 -5.89 14.44 -3.07
CA GLU A 467 -6.95 13.63 -3.65
C GLU A 467 -6.85 13.63 -5.17
N GLN A 468 -7.32 12.55 -5.79
CA GLN A 468 -7.22 12.38 -7.23
C GLN A 468 -8.17 13.28 -8.03
N SER A 469 -9.23 13.80 -7.40
CA SER A 469 -10.24 14.60 -8.07
C SER A 469 -11.05 15.47 -7.11
N CYS A 470 -11.78 16.44 -7.67
CA CYS A 470 -12.77 17.22 -6.93
C CYS A 470 -13.94 16.37 -6.40
N GLU A 471 -14.33 15.29 -7.10
CA GLU A 471 -15.36 14.36 -6.62
C GLU A 471 -14.88 13.62 -5.35
N ALA A 472 -13.61 13.25 -5.28
CA ALA A 472 -13.04 12.65 -4.08
C ALA A 472 -13.07 13.62 -2.87
N HIS A 473 -12.81 14.91 -3.09
CA HIS A 473 -13.00 15.93 -2.06
C HIS A 473 -14.46 16.10 -1.65
N LYS A 474 -15.40 16.08 -2.61
CA LYS A 474 -16.84 16.16 -2.32
C LYS A 474 -17.33 15.01 -1.45
N HIS A 475 -16.89 13.78 -1.71
CA HIS A 475 -17.22 12.61 -0.88
C HIS A 475 -16.69 12.69 0.56
N ARG A 476 -15.70 13.55 0.85
CA ARG A 476 -15.24 13.84 2.20
C ARG A 476 -16.10 14.88 2.93
N GLY A 477 -17.09 15.48 2.26
CA GLY A 477 -17.91 16.56 2.79
C GLY A 477 -17.28 17.95 2.68
N ASN A 478 -16.27 18.11 1.83
CA ASN A 478 -15.61 19.41 1.62
C ASN A 478 -16.51 20.36 0.79
N PRO A 479 -16.51 21.67 1.07
CA PRO A 479 -17.26 22.65 0.28
C PRO A 479 -16.53 23.01 -1.04
N SER A 480 -17.24 23.64 -1.98
CA SER A 480 -16.63 24.22 -3.19
C SER A 480 -15.49 25.20 -2.86
N GLY A 481 -14.40 25.16 -3.61
CA GLY A 481 -13.20 25.95 -3.28
C GLY A 481 -11.98 25.59 -4.14
N LEU A 482 -10.83 26.18 -3.80
CA LEU A 482 -9.55 25.84 -4.43
C LEU A 482 -8.91 24.64 -3.71
N TYR A 483 -8.53 23.61 -4.47
CA TYR A 483 -7.91 22.40 -3.94
C TYR A 483 -6.72 21.98 -4.81
N TYR A 484 -5.69 21.44 -4.17
CA TYR A 484 -4.68 20.69 -4.88
C TYR A 484 -5.19 19.29 -5.15
N ILE A 485 -5.18 18.88 -6.42
CA ILE A 485 -5.49 17.51 -6.82
C ILE A 485 -4.28 16.86 -7.48
N ASP A 486 -4.21 15.54 -7.36
CA ASP A 486 -3.20 14.70 -7.96
C ASP A 486 -3.86 13.67 -8.88
N ALA A 487 -4.11 14.08 -10.12
CA ALA A 487 -4.94 13.34 -11.06
C ALA A 487 -4.37 11.98 -11.49
N ASP A 488 -3.09 11.71 -11.30
CA ASP A 488 -2.49 10.39 -11.53
C ASP A 488 -2.12 9.67 -10.22
N GLY A 489 -2.25 10.33 -9.08
CA GLY A 489 -2.24 9.79 -7.73
C GLY A 489 -0.87 9.27 -7.28
N SER A 490 -0.46 8.10 -7.77
CA SER A 490 0.91 7.60 -7.59
C SER A 490 1.71 7.63 -8.89
N GLY A 491 1.23 8.39 -9.88
CA GLY A 491 1.93 8.59 -11.14
C GLY A 491 3.06 9.62 -11.03
N PRO A 492 3.71 9.94 -12.16
CA PRO A 492 4.85 10.83 -12.20
C PRO A 492 4.51 12.33 -12.23
N LEU A 493 3.23 12.72 -12.27
CA LEU A 493 2.84 14.13 -12.27
C LEU A 493 2.70 14.61 -10.82
N GLY A 494 3.13 15.84 -10.57
CA GLY A 494 2.91 16.45 -9.25
C GLY A 494 1.45 16.89 -9.09
N PRO A 495 1.03 17.21 -7.86
CA PRO A 495 -0.26 17.83 -7.61
C PRO A 495 -0.35 19.22 -8.26
N PHE A 496 -1.56 19.70 -8.52
CA PHE A 496 -1.79 21.03 -9.04
C PHE A 496 -3.11 21.63 -8.56
N LEU A 497 -3.13 22.96 -8.49
CA LEU A 497 -4.26 23.70 -7.97
C LEU A 497 -5.38 23.79 -9.00
N VAL A 498 -6.58 23.41 -8.58
CA VAL A 498 -7.83 23.51 -9.36
C VAL A 498 -8.91 24.15 -8.52
N TYR A 499 -9.93 24.70 -9.17
CA TYR A 499 -11.16 25.09 -8.48
C TYR A 499 -12.16 23.93 -8.56
N CYS A 500 -12.57 23.41 -7.41
CA CYS A 500 -13.59 22.39 -7.31
C CYS A 500 -14.94 23.04 -7.07
N ASN A 501 -15.85 22.90 -8.03
CA ASN A 501 -17.24 23.27 -7.83
C ASN A 501 -18.06 22.02 -7.49
N MET A 502 -18.53 21.91 -6.25
CA MET A 502 -19.15 20.72 -5.66
C MET A 502 -20.65 20.89 -5.35
N THR A 503 -21.32 21.89 -5.95
CA THR A 503 -22.74 22.20 -5.67
C THR A 503 -23.70 21.09 -6.12
N ASP A 504 -23.49 20.52 -7.31
CA ASP A 504 -24.26 19.40 -7.85
C ASP A 504 -23.31 18.24 -8.21
N ALA A 505 -22.96 18.05 -9.49
CA ALA A 505 -21.83 17.19 -9.88
C ALA A 505 -20.49 17.89 -9.55
N ALA A 506 -19.46 17.16 -9.12
CA ALA A 506 -18.18 17.79 -8.82
C ALA A 506 -17.42 18.15 -10.11
N TRP A 507 -17.29 19.44 -10.39
CA TRP A 507 -16.51 19.95 -11.51
C TRP A 507 -15.08 20.25 -11.08
N THR A 508 -14.12 19.74 -11.85
CA THR A 508 -12.70 20.10 -11.74
C THR A 508 -12.40 21.23 -12.74
N VAL A 509 -12.29 22.47 -12.25
CA VAL A 509 -12.06 23.65 -13.09
C VAL A 509 -10.58 24.01 -13.09
N VAL A 510 -9.92 23.78 -14.22
CA VAL A 510 -8.52 24.16 -14.45
C VAL A 510 -8.47 25.56 -15.06
N ARG A 511 -7.89 26.52 -14.34
CA ARG A 511 -7.78 27.91 -14.82
C ARG A 511 -6.63 28.07 -15.82
N HIS A 512 -6.80 29.00 -16.76
CA HIS A 512 -5.70 29.48 -17.62
C HIS A 512 -5.21 30.86 -17.16
N GLY A 513 -3.91 31.10 -17.28
CA GLY A 513 -3.26 32.38 -16.96
C GLY A 513 -3.19 33.35 -18.13
N GLY A 514 -3.80 33.04 -19.28
CA GLY A 514 -3.92 33.96 -20.42
C GLY A 514 -4.99 35.04 -20.18
N PRO A 515 -4.93 36.18 -20.88
CA PRO A 515 -5.96 37.20 -20.82
C PRO A 515 -7.32 36.66 -21.30
N ASP A 516 -8.42 37.18 -20.74
CA ASP A 516 -9.80 36.76 -21.09
C ASP A 516 -10.13 36.89 -22.58
N ALA A 517 -9.36 37.72 -23.31
CA ALA A 517 -9.42 37.84 -24.76
C ALA A 517 -8.02 38.10 -25.35
N VAL A 518 -7.72 37.47 -26.49
CA VAL A 518 -6.51 37.72 -27.28
C VAL A 518 -6.92 38.24 -28.66
N THR A 519 -6.44 39.42 -29.03
CA THR A 519 -6.66 39.98 -30.38
C THR A 519 -5.68 39.34 -31.37
N VAL A 520 -6.21 38.59 -32.32
CA VAL A 520 -5.42 37.99 -33.41
C VAL A 520 -5.40 38.94 -34.61
N ARG A 521 -4.22 39.41 -35.02
CA ARG A 521 -4.02 40.16 -36.27
C ARG A 521 -3.65 39.19 -37.41
N GLY A 522 -4.17 39.45 -38.61
CA GLY A 522 -3.87 38.64 -39.79
C GLY A 522 -2.37 38.61 -40.10
N ALA A 523 -1.89 37.49 -40.62
CA ALA A 523 -0.49 37.33 -40.96
C ALA A 523 -0.17 38.01 -42.31
N PRO A 524 0.99 38.70 -42.46
CA PRO A 524 1.42 39.23 -43.74
C PRO A 524 1.65 38.09 -44.74
N SER A 525 1.41 38.38 -46.02
CA SER A 525 1.52 37.45 -47.15
C SER A 525 2.86 36.70 -47.12
N GLY A 526 2.80 35.37 -46.95
CA GLY A 526 3.97 34.47 -46.95
C GLY A 526 4.20 33.69 -45.64
N HIS A 527 3.51 34.01 -44.54
CA HIS A 527 3.58 33.23 -43.29
C HIS A 527 2.18 32.80 -42.84
N PRO A 528 1.80 31.50 -42.82
CA PRO A 528 0.39 31.12 -42.80
C PRO A 528 -0.28 31.12 -41.41
N ARG A 529 0.38 31.51 -40.31
CA ARG A 529 -0.14 31.19 -38.96
C ARG A 529 0.13 32.27 -37.93
N SER A 530 -0.94 32.94 -37.48
CA SER A 530 -1.01 33.56 -36.15
C SER A 530 -1.59 32.52 -35.19
N ALA A 531 -0.77 31.96 -34.29
CA ALA A 531 -1.19 30.95 -33.32
C ALA A 531 -1.25 31.55 -31.91
N VAL A 532 -2.38 31.36 -31.23
CA VAL A 532 -2.55 31.72 -29.81
C VAL A 532 -2.47 30.45 -28.98
N SER A 533 -1.56 30.42 -28.00
CA SER A 533 -1.44 29.33 -27.03
C SER A 533 -2.02 29.78 -25.69
N PHE A 534 -2.91 28.99 -25.11
CA PHE A 534 -3.43 29.22 -23.77
C PHE A 534 -2.50 28.56 -22.75
N ALA A 535 -1.86 29.38 -21.92
CA ALA A 535 -1.07 28.87 -20.80
C ALA A 535 -2.02 28.50 -19.66
N TYR A 536 -2.12 27.20 -19.36
CA TYR A 536 -2.84 26.71 -18.19
C TYR A 536 -1.99 26.85 -16.93
N ALA A 537 -2.63 27.02 -15.77
CA ALA A 537 -1.95 26.93 -14.48
C ALA A 537 -1.41 25.51 -14.20
N ALA A 538 -1.94 24.51 -14.92
CA ALA A 538 -1.51 23.11 -14.89
C ALA A 538 -0.70 22.74 -16.14
N GLY A 539 0.26 21.84 -15.99
CA GLY A 539 1.04 21.31 -17.12
C GLY A 539 0.20 20.45 -18.07
N ALA A 540 0.64 20.32 -19.33
CA ALA A 540 -0.09 19.57 -20.36
C ALA A 540 -0.32 18.08 -20.02
N GLY A 541 0.53 17.47 -19.18
CA GLY A 541 0.33 16.12 -18.65
C GLY A 541 -0.79 16.06 -17.61
N GLN A 542 -0.82 17.03 -16.70
CA GLN A 542 -1.83 17.16 -15.65
C GLN A 542 -3.22 17.42 -16.23
N VAL A 543 -3.33 18.32 -17.21
CA VAL A 543 -4.58 18.57 -17.94
C VAL A 543 -5.06 17.29 -18.62
N ARG A 544 -4.16 16.54 -19.28
CA ARG A 544 -4.51 15.26 -19.91
C ARG A 544 -5.00 14.22 -18.91
N ALA A 545 -4.35 14.12 -17.74
CA ALA A 545 -4.74 13.19 -16.68
C ALA A 545 -6.14 13.49 -16.14
N VAL A 546 -6.46 14.77 -15.86
CA VAL A 546 -7.81 15.16 -15.44
C VAL A 546 -8.84 14.88 -16.51
N VAL A 547 -8.55 15.22 -17.77
CA VAL A 547 -9.49 14.96 -18.88
C VAL A 547 -9.73 13.46 -19.06
N SER A 548 -8.72 12.61 -18.86
CA SER A 548 -8.90 11.14 -18.96
C SER A 548 -9.71 10.51 -17.84
N LEU A 549 -9.79 11.17 -16.67
CA LEU A 549 -10.58 10.70 -15.53
C LEU A 549 -11.99 11.30 -15.49
N ALA A 550 -12.23 12.35 -16.26
CA ALA A 550 -13.53 13.01 -16.29
C ALA A 550 -14.53 12.22 -17.14
N GLU A 551 -15.72 11.96 -16.58
CA GLU A 551 -16.85 11.41 -17.33
C GLU A 551 -17.29 12.36 -18.45
N ARG A 552 -17.25 13.67 -18.16
CA ARG A 552 -17.57 14.75 -19.10
C ARG A 552 -16.55 15.88 -18.97
N CYS A 553 -16.05 16.36 -20.10
CA CYS A 553 -15.10 17.48 -20.17
C CYS A 553 -15.58 18.51 -21.20
N GLU A 554 -15.61 19.79 -20.82
CA GLU A 554 -16.01 20.88 -21.71
C GLU A 554 -15.01 22.04 -21.63
N GLN A 555 -14.77 22.68 -22.78
CA GLN A 555 -13.97 23.90 -22.90
C GLN A 555 -14.72 24.87 -23.82
N ARG A 556 -14.93 26.11 -23.37
CA ARG A 556 -15.58 27.15 -24.16
C ARG A 556 -14.55 28.08 -24.78
N LEU A 557 -14.56 28.19 -26.11
CA LEU A 557 -13.85 29.23 -26.85
C LEU A 557 -14.87 30.20 -27.47
N ALA A 558 -14.66 31.50 -27.28
CA ALA A 558 -15.44 32.54 -27.94
C ALA A 558 -14.54 33.34 -28.89
N LEU A 559 -14.95 33.44 -30.16
CA LEU A 559 -14.24 34.21 -31.18
C LEU A 559 -15.07 35.46 -31.51
N ARG A 560 -14.52 36.64 -31.25
CA ARG A 560 -15.04 37.92 -31.77
C ARG A 560 -14.22 38.30 -32.99
N CYS A 561 -14.89 38.57 -34.11
CA CYS A 561 -14.28 38.72 -35.42
C CYS A 561 -14.81 39.98 -36.12
N GLY A 562 -13.97 40.58 -36.97
CA GLY A 562 -14.36 41.58 -37.95
C GLY A 562 -13.44 41.41 -39.16
N THR A 563 -14.00 41.23 -40.36
CA THR A 563 -13.25 40.94 -41.61
C THR A 563 -12.38 39.67 -41.56
N ALA A 564 -12.81 38.63 -40.84
CA ALA A 564 -12.13 37.33 -40.79
C ALA A 564 -12.73 36.39 -41.85
N ARG A 565 -12.38 36.56 -43.13
CA ARG A 565 -12.92 35.78 -44.25
C ARG A 565 -12.54 34.31 -44.13
N ARG A 566 -13.52 33.40 -44.23
CA ARG A 566 -13.28 31.96 -44.00
C ARG A 566 -13.25 31.06 -45.23
N PRO A 567 -13.85 31.34 -46.40
CA PRO A 567 -13.52 30.61 -47.63
C PRO A 567 -12.94 31.53 -48.73
N ASP A 568 -12.02 31.02 -49.54
CA ASP A 568 -11.66 31.68 -50.80
C ASP A 568 -12.89 31.66 -51.74
N SER A 569 -13.24 32.84 -52.25
CA SER A 569 -14.36 33.09 -53.17
C SER A 569 -14.33 32.30 -54.48
N ARG A 570 -13.18 31.72 -54.87
CA ARG A 570 -13.04 31.05 -56.19
C ARG A 570 -13.23 29.53 -56.13
N ASP A 571 -12.90 28.92 -55.00
CA ASP A 571 -12.68 27.48 -54.87
C ASP A 571 -13.16 26.90 -53.52
N GLY A 572 -13.65 27.75 -52.61
CA GLY A 572 -14.26 27.31 -51.34
C GLY A 572 -13.26 26.83 -50.28
N THR A 573 -11.96 27.04 -50.50
CA THR A 573 -10.90 26.59 -49.60
C THR A 573 -10.99 27.32 -48.24
N PRO A 574 -11.05 26.60 -47.10
CA PRO A 574 -11.18 27.21 -45.78
C PRO A 574 -9.88 27.94 -45.36
N LEU A 575 -9.97 29.25 -45.15
CA LEU A 575 -8.89 30.16 -44.77
C LEU A 575 -8.67 30.23 -43.25
N SER A 576 -9.56 29.65 -42.44
CA SER A 576 -9.42 29.59 -40.98
C SER A 576 -9.83 28.24 -40.41
N TRP A 577 -9.03 27.67 -39.53
CA TRP A 577 -9.27 26.38 -38.89
C TRP A 577 -8.74 26.38 -37.45
N TRP A 578 -9.22 25.45 -36.64
CA TRP A 578 -8.66 25.15 -35.32
C TRP A 578 -8.26 23.68 -35.25
N VAL A 579 -7.34 23.35 -34.37
CA VAL A 579 -6.84 21.98 -34.18
C VAL A 579 -7.17 21.54 -32.76
N GLY A 580 -7.87 20.42 -32.65
CA GLY A 580 -8.29 19.84 -31.37
C GLY A 580 -7.24 18.89 -30.77
N ARG A 581 -7.63 18.19 -29.70
CA ARG A 581 -6.80 17.18 -29.02
C ARG A 581 -6.34 16.04 -29.94
N THR A 582 -7.14 15.67 -30.93
CA THR A 582 -6.84 14.60 -31.90
C THR A 582 -5.84 15.03 -32.97
N ASN A 583 -5.35 16.29 -32.92
CA ASN A 583 -4.53 16.90 -33.96
C ASN A 583 -5.20 16.95 -35.33
N GLU A 584 -6.53 16.84 -35.35
CA GLU A 584 -7.37 16.98 -36.54
C GLU A 584 -7.69 18.43 -36.79
N THR A 585 -7.71 18.80 -38.06
CA THR A 585 -8.07 20.14 -38.52
C THR A 585 -9.59 20.26 -38.58
N HIS A 586 -10.15 21.21 -37.83
CA HIS A 586 -11.57 21.52 -37.83
C HIS A 586 -11.82 22.91 -38.43
N THR A 587 -12.74 22.98 -39.39
CA THR A 587 -13.05 24.20 -40.16
C THR A 587 -14.38 24.84 -39.76
N TYR A 588 -15.13 24.21 -38.86
CA TYR A 588 -16.38 24.72 -38.29
C TYR A 588 -16.12 25.60 -37.07
N TRP A 589 -16.99 26.59 -36.81
CA TRP A 589 -16.83 27.56 -35.73
C TRP A 589 -18.17 28.03 -35.16
N GLY A 590 -18.17 28.43 -33.88
CA GLY A 590 -19.24 29.19 -33.25
C GLY A 590 -20.61 28.53 -33.33
N GLY A 591 -20.76 27.34 -32.71
CA GLY A 591 -22.03 26.60 -32.60
C GLY A 591 -22.45 25.82 -33.85
N SER A 592 -21.61 25.81 -34.89
CA SER A 592 -21.84 25.04 -36.12
C SER A 592 -21.41 23.57 -35.99
N LEU A 593 -22.06 22.70 -36.78
CA LEU A 593 -21.72 21.28 -36.92
C LEU A 593 -20.46 21.10 -37.81
N PRO A 594 -19.72 19.98 -37.64
CA PRO A 594 -18.69 19.59 -38.62
C PRO A 594 -19.24 19.61 -40.05
N ASP A 595 -18.43 20.03 -41.01
CA ASP A 595 -18.72 20.07 -42.46
C ASP A 595 -19.83 21.02 -42.94
N ALA A 596 -20.52 21.72 -42.04
CA ALA A 596 -21.60 22.63 -42.41
C ALA A 596 -21.16 23.83 -43.27
N GLN A 597 -19.87 24.19 -43.27
CA GLN A 597 -19.28 25.37 -43.93
C GLN A 597 -20.00 26.72 -43.65
N LYS A 598 -20.86 26.76 -42.64
CA LYS A 598 -21.64 27.93 -42.18
C LYS A 598 -21.44 28.11 -40.68
N CYS A 599 -21.65 29.32 -40.15
CA CYS A 599 -21.74 29.54 -38.70
C CYS A 599 -23.18 29.28 -38.22
N THR A 600 -23.43 29.29 -36.90
CA THR A 600 -24.81 29.14 -36.37
C THR A 600 -25.81 30.06 -37.07
N CYS A 601 -25.47 31.33 -37.30
CA CYS A 601 -26.41 32.23 -37.98
C CYS A 601 -26.74 31.83 -39.43
N GLY A 602 -25.79 31.19 -40.12
CA GLY A 602 -25.96 30.74 -41.49
C GLY A 602 -26.74 29.43 -41.57
N LEU A 603 -26.69 28.61 -40.52
CA LEU A 603 -27.53 27.43 -40.35
C LEU A 603 -28.98 27.82 -40.01
N GLU A 604 -29.15 28.83 -39.14
CA GLU A 604 -30.45 29.33 -38.70
C GLU A 604 -31.09 30.32 -39.69
N GLY A 605 -30.33 30.81 -40.69
CA GLY A 605 -30.82 31.76 -41.68
C GLY A 605 -31.03 33.18 -41.14
N ASN A 606 -30.39 33.53 -40.03
CA ASN A 606 -30.55 34.81 -39.31
C ASN A 606 -29.26 35.66 -39.30
N CYS A 607 -28.30 35.40 -40.19
CA CYS A 607 -27.16 36.31 -40.36
C CYS A 607 -27.63 37.70 -40.80
N ILE A 608 -26.92 38.74 -40.36
CA ILE A 608 -27.26 40.15 -40.66
C ILE A 608 -27.20 40.48 -42.14
N ASP A 609 -26.29 39.81 -42.85
CA ASP A 609 -26.16 39.92 -44.29
C ASP A 609 -26.35 38.53 -44.90
N SER A 610 -27.50 38.34 -45.56
CA SER A 610 -27.92 37.06 -46.14
C SER A 610 -27.05 36.61 -47.31
N GLN A 611 -26.13 37.46 -47.80
CA GLN A 611 -25.15 37.09 -48.83
C GLN A 611 -23.97 36.30 -48.24
N TYR A 612 -23.80 36.28 -46.92
CA TYR A 612 -22.72 35.61 -46.24
C TYR A 612 -23.20 34.46 -45.37
N TYR A 613 -22.36 33.43 -45.24
CA TYR A 613 -22.64 32.25 -44.41
C TYR A 613 -22.27 32.42 -42.93
N CYS A 614 -21.60 33.53 -42.58
CA CYS A 614 -21.25 33.93 -41.22
C CYS A 614 -21.19 35.46 -41.11
N ASN A 615 -21.64 36.02 -39.98
CA ASN A 615 -21.52 37.46 -39.71
C ASN A 615 -20.06 37.97 -39.75
N CYS A 616 -19.08 37.12 -39.43
CA CYS A 616 -17.65 37.45 -39.52
C CYS A 616 -17.19 37.87 -40.92
N ASP A 617 -17.86 37.36 -41.97
CA ASP A 617 -17.47 37.57 -43.37
C ASP A 617 -18.01 38.89 -43.92
N ALA A 618 -19.07 39.44 -43.31
CA ALA A 618 -19.72 40.68 -43.74
C ALA A 618 -18.89 41.95 -43.44
N GLY A 619 -17.81 41.83 -42.67
CA GLY A 619 -16.93 42.96 -42.34
C GLY A 619 -17.59 44.05 -41.47
N ARG A 620 -18.74 43.76 -40.87
CA ARG A 620 -19.47 44.67 -39.97
C ARG A 620 -19.13 44.35 -38.52
N SER A 621 -19.04 45.38 -37.68
CA SER A 621 -18.84 45.26 -36.24
C SER A 621 -20.14 45.06 -35.46
N GLU A 622 -21.29 45.23 -36.12
CA GLU A 622 -22.61 45.12 -35.54
C GLU A 622 -23.18 43.76 -35.93
N TRP A 623 -23.21 42.80 -34.99
CA TRP A 623 -23.94 41.54 -35.07
C TRP A 623 -24.07 40.81 -33.75
#